data_AF-A0A809QFW6-F1
#
_entry.id   AF-A0A809QFW6-F1
#
_cell.length_a   1.000
_cell.length_b   1.000
_cell.length_c   1.000
_cell.angle_alpha   90.00
_cell.angle_beta   90.00
_cell.angle_gamma   90.00
#
_symmetry.space_group_name_H-M   'P 1'
#
loop_
_entity.id
_entity.type
_entity.pdbx_description
1 polymer ?
#
loop_
_entity_poly.entity_id
_entity_poly.type
_entity_poly.pdbx_seq_one_letter_code
_entity_poly.pdbx_strand_id
1 'polypeptide(L)'
;MNMPLPMQVFAPAVKKEDARSLSALEQYERRRQVIRAHQRGARKVQIARELGLSYTAVCLIIARYQEQGADAILPHRRGRRSGEGRAMSTEQEEQIQQLIRDNKPRQLQMDFAEWTRPAVAELISKHLGVKIHIRSVTNYLKRWNIVVERAVPSPYLRTQKLMMRDMAEQVKTPVPSMPMMPSIYDPLTQAVSHSY
;
A
#
# COMPACT_ATOMS: atom_id res chain seq x y z
N MET A 1 -2.49 -30.89 -69.58
CA MET A 1 -3.39 -30.93 -68.41
C MET A 1 -2.62 -30.33 -67.24
N ASN A 2 -2.96 -29.12 -66.80
CA ASN A 2 -2.31 -28.48 -65.66
C ASN A 2 -3.39 -28.21 -64.60
N MET A 3 -3.39 -29.02 -63.54
CA MET A 3 -4.31 -28.86 -62.41
C MET A 3 -3.72 -27.82 -61.45
N PRO A 4 -4.43 -26.73 -61.12
CA PRO A 4 -3.94 -25.78 -60.14
C PRO A 4 -3.91 -26.41 -58.74
N LEU A 5 -2.82 -26.20 -58.03
CA LEU A 5 -2.63 -26.68 -56.66
C LEU A 5 -3.74 -26.14 -55.74
N PRO A 6 -4.24 -26.94 -54.78
CA PRO A 6 -5.25 -26.48 -53.84
C PRO A 6 -4.69 -25.34 -53.01
N MET A 7 -5.32 -24.17 -53.15
CA MET A 7 -5.07 -22.98 -52.33
C MET A 7 -5.09 -23.36 -50.85
N GLN A 8 -3.93 -23.28 -50.20
CA GLN A 8 -3.82 -23.38 -48.75
C GLN A 8 -4.60 -22.21 -48.14
N VAL A 9 -5.82 -22.50 -47.69
CA VAL A 9 -6.65 -21.57 -46.93
C VAL A 9 -5.93 -21.30 -45.61
N PHE A 10 -5.16 -20.21 -45.55
CA PHE A 10 -4.64 -19.68 -44.30
C PHE A 10 -5.83 -19.21 -43.45
N ALA A 11 -6.19 -20.02 -42.45
CA ALA A 11 -7.17 -19.61 -41.46
C ALA A 11 -6.72 -18.29 -40.79
N PRO A 12 -7.64 -17.33 -40.57
CA PRO A 12 -7.28 -16.03 -40.00
C PRO A 12 -6.69 -16.22 -38.60
N ALA A 13 -5.68 -15.43 -38.28
CA ALA A 13 -5.02 -15.43 -36.97
C ALA A 13 -6.06 -15.08 -35.88
N VAL A 14 -6.54 -16.11 -35.17
CA VAL A 14 -7.40 -15.96 -33.99
C VAL A 14 -6.66 -15.05 -33.00
N LYS A 15 -7.28 -13.92 -32.65
CA LYS A 15 -6.73 -12.99 -31.65
C LYS A 15 -6.45 -13.78 -30.38
N LYS A 16 -5.20 -13.75 -29.93
CA LYS A 16 -4.78 -14.37 -28.67
C LYS A 16 -5.34 -13.53 -27.53
N GLU A 17 -6.46 -13.94 -26.96
CA GLU A 17 -6.99 -13.32 -25.76
C GLU A 17 -6.02 -13.56 -24.59
N ASP A 18 -5.64 -12.48 -23.90
CA ASP A 18 -4.74 -12.57 -22.75
C ASP A 18 -5.47 -13.28 -21.60
N ALA A 19 -4.99 -14.46 -21.22
CA ALA A 19 -5.57 -15.24 -20.13
C ALA A 19 -5.51 -14.50 -18.78
N ARG A 20 -4.67 -13.46 -18.64
CA ARG A 20 -4.52 -12.68 -17.40
C ARG A 20 -5.74 -11.80 -17.08
N SER A 21 -6.46 -11.33 -18.09
CA SER A 21 -7.66 -10.50 -17.91
C SER A 21 -8.93 -11.32 -17.67
N LEU A 22 -8.89 -12.64 -17.91
CA LEU A 22 -10.05 -13.51 -17.75
C LEU A 22 -10.41 -13.73 -16.26
N SER A 23 -11.71 -13.76 -15.99
CA SER A 23 -12.27 -14.15 -14.71
C SER A 23 -11.93 -15.61 -14.39
N ALA A 24 -12.03 -15.99 -13.11
CA ALA A 24 -11.72 -17.38 -12.71
C ALA A 24 -12.66 -18.41 -13.37
N LEU A 25 -13.91 -18.03 -13.61
CA LEU A 25 -14.92 -18.87 -14.26
C LEU A 25 -14.61 -19.07 -15.76
N GLU A 26 -14.27 -18.00 -16.48
CA GLU A 26 -13.92 -18.08 -17.91
C GLU A 26 -12.65 -18.94 -18.14
N GLN A 27 -11.66 -18.82 -17.24
CA GLN A 27 -10.47 -19.68 -17.28
C GLN A 27 -10.83 -21.16 -17.04
N TYR A 28 -11.75 -21.43 -16.11
CA TYR A 28 -12.25 -22.78 -15.85
C TYR A 28 -12.95 -23.37 -17.09
N GLU A 29 -13.84 -22.60 -17.70
CA GLU A 29 -14.57 -23.03 -18.90
C GLU A 29 -13.63 -23.33 -20.07
N ARG A 30 -12.63 -22.46 -20.32
CA ARG A 30 -11.60 -22.71 -21.33
C ARG A 30 -10.82 -23.99 -21.07
N ARG A 31 -10.37 -24.24 -19.83
CA ARG A 31 -9.67 -25.49 -19.48
C ARG A 31 -10.57 -26.72 -19.63
N ARG A 32 -11.85 -26.59 -19.29
CA ARG A 32 -12.87 -27.65 -19.49
C ARG A 32 -13.08 -27.97 -20.97
N GLN A 33 -13.08 -26.97 -21.85
CA GLN A 33 -13.15 -27.16 -23.31
C GLN A 33 -11.92 -27.92 -23.84
N VAL A 34 -10.71 -27.57 -23.39
CA VAL A 34 -9.47 -28.28 -23.73
C VAL A 34 -9.58 -29.76 -23.38
N ILE A 35 -10.06 -30.07 -22.17
CA ILE A 35 -10.13 -31.45 -21.67
C ILE A 35 -11.23 -32.24 -22.37
N ARG A 36 -12.38 -31.65 -22.65
CA ARG A 36 -13.43 -32.27 -23.48
C ARG A 36 -12.93 -32.58 -24.89
N ALA A 37 -12.15 -31.69 -25.50
CA ALA A 37 -11.56 -31.93 -26.81
C ALA A 37 -10.51 -33.06 -26.75
N HIS A 38 -9.70 -33.10 -25.68
CA HIS A 38 -8.74 -34.16 -25.47
C HIS A 38 -9.39 -35.54 -25.25
N GLN A 39 -10.46 -35.61 -24.45
CA GLN A 39 -11.24 -36.84 -24.22
C GLN A 39 -11.91 -37.37 -25.50
N ARG A 40 -12.26 -36.48 -26.44
CA ARG A 40 -12.75 -36.85 -27.79
C ARG A 40 -11.65 -37.36 -28.73
N GLY A 41 -10.40 -37.45 -28.28
CA GLY A 41 -9.27 -37.93 -29.08
C GLY A 41 -8.65 -36.88 -30.01
N ALA A 42 -9.01 -35.60 -29.87
CA ALA A 42 -8.42 -34.55 -30.71
C ALA A 42 -6.92 -34.37 -30.41
N ARG A 43 -6.14 -34.11 -31.46
CA ARG A 43 -4.69 -33.87 -31.34
C ARG A 43 -4.43 -32.54 -30.63
N LYS A 44 -3.46 -32.50 -29.71
CA LYS A 44 -3.11 -31.30 -28.90
C LYS A 44 -2.88 -30.03 -29.76
N VAL A 45 -2.28 -30.18 -30.93
CA VAL A 45 -2.04 -29.08 -31.88
C VAL A 45 -3.34 -28.52 -32.45
N GLN A 46 -4.31 -29.39 -32.76
CA GLN A 46 -5.61 -28.98 -33.26
C GLN A 46 -6.40 -28.23 -32.19
N ILE A 47 -6.40 -28.76 -30.95
CA ILE A 47 -7.05 -28.11 -29.79
C ILE A 47 -6.49 -26.70 -29.56
N ALA A 48 -5.16 -26.54 -29.67
CA ALA A 48 -4.51 -25.24 -29.51
C ALA A 48 -4.97 -24.22 -30.57
N ARG A 49 -5.11 -24.65 -31.82
CA ARG A 49 -5.59 -23.81 -32.93
C ARG A 49 -7.06 -23.43 -32.77
N GLU A 50 -7.91 -24.40 -32.45
CA GLU A 50 -9.37 -24.19 -32.30
C GLU A 50 -9.71 -23.25 -31.12
N LEU A 51 -8.99 -23.39 -29.99
CA LEU A 51 -9.27 -22.60 -28.78
C LEU A 51 -8.41 -21.31 -28.67
N GLY A 52 -7.54 -21.06 -29.65
CA GLY A 52 -6.63 -19.91 -29.64
C GLY A 52 -5.61 -19.91 -28.49
N LEU A 53 -5.25 -21.10 -27.98
CA LEU A 53 -4.31 -21.27 -26.86
C LEU A 53 -2.90 -21.61 -27.37
N SER A 54 -1.87 -21.33 -26.56
CA SER A 54 -0.54 -21.84 -26.86
C SER A 54 -0.49 -23.36 -26.73
N TYR A 55 0.32 -24.01 -27.55
CA TYR A 55 0.56 -25.45 -27.45
C TYR A 55 1.03 -25.87 -26.04
N THR A 56 1.91 -25.06 -25.45
CA THR A 56 2.41 -25.26 -24.08
C THR A 56 1.28 -25.21 -23.04
N ALA A 57 0.33 -24.28 -23.16
CA ALA A 57 -0.81 -24.19 -22.25
C ALA A 57 -1.69 -25.45 -22.34
N VAL A 58 -1.97 -25.93 -23.56
CA VAL A 58 -2.75 -27.16 -23.77
C VAL A 58 -2.04 -28.37 -23.15
N CYS A 59 -0.73 -28.51 -23.37
CA CYS A 59 0.05 -29.59 -22.76
C CYS A 59 0.01 -29.55 -21.22
N LEU A 60 0.20 -28.38 -20.61
CA LEU A 60 0.16 -28.21 -19.16
C LEU A 60 -1.23 -28.51 -18.58
N ILE A 61 -2.30 -28.08 -19.24
CA ILE A 61 -3.68 -28.36 -18.80
C ILE A 61 -3.95 -29.87 -18.82
N ILE A 62 -3.56 -30.56 -19.90
CA ILE A 62 -3.73 -32.01 -20.03
C ILE A 62 -2.89 -32.75 -18.99
N ALA A 63 -1.62 -32.37 -18.80
CA ALA A 63 -0.75 -32.99 -17.81
C ALA A 63 -1.32 -32.87 -16.39
N ARG A 64 -1.72 -31.67 -15.98
CA ARG A 64 -2.35 -31.47 -14.66
C ARG A 64 -3.65 -32.25 -14.50
N TYR A 65 -4.45 -32.35 -15.57
CA TYR A 65 -5.67 -33.16 -15.56
C TYR A 65 -5.37 -34.66 -15.40
N GLN A 66 -4.29 -35.16 -16.00
CA GLN A 66 -3.87 -36.56 -15.84
C GLN A 66 -3.34 -36.85 -14.43
N GLU A 67 -2.68 -35.87 -13.79
CA GLU A 67 -2.13 -36.02 -12.43
C GLU A 67 -3.19 -35.88 -11.33
N GLN A 68 -4.07 -34.88 -11.43
CA GLN A 68 -4.98 -34.45 -10.35
C GLN A 68 -6.47 -34.60 -10.71
N GLY A 69 -6.79 -35.12 -11.90
CA GLY A 69 -8.17 -35.32 -12.34
C GLY A 69 -8.97 -34.03 -12.50
N ALA A 70 -10.26 -34.09 -12.16
CA ALA A 70 -11.19 -32.96 -12.30
C ALA A 70 -10.82 -31.75 -11.42
N ASP A 71 -10.16 -31.99 -10.28
CA ASP A 71 -9.76 -30.96 -9.33
C ASP A 71 -8.71 -30.00 -9.91
N ALA A 72 -7.90 -30.48 -10.85
CA ALA A 72 -6.88 -29.71 -11.56
C ALA A 72 -7.44 -28.50 -12.32
N ILE A 73 -8.69 -28.63 -12.76
CA ILE A 73 -9.34 -27.67 -13.64
C ILE A 73 -10.00 -26.57 -12.80
N LEU A 74 -10.53 -26.94 -11.63
CA LEU A 74 -11.37 -26.10 -10.78
C LEU A 74 -10.76 -24.72 -10.56
N PRO A 75 -11.60 -23.66 -10.55
CA PRO A 75 -11.13 -22.32 -10.32
C PRO A 75 -10.58 -22.22 -8.90
N HIS A 76 -9.26 -22.19 -8.77
CA HIS A 76 -8.61 -21.92 -7.50
C HIS A 76 -8.69 -20.43 -7.18
N ARG A 77 -8.96 -20.11 -5.91
CA ARG A 77 -8.96 -18.73 -5.42
C ARG A 77 -7.55 -18.14 -5.59
N ARG A 78 -7.45 -17.09 -6.41
CA ARG A 78 -6.20 -16.34 -6.61
C ARG A 78 -5.96 -15.41 -5.42
N GLY A 79 -4.69 -15.21 -5.06
CA GLY A 79 -4.27 -14.26 -4.03
C GLY A 79 -4.27 -14.82 -2.61
N ARG A 80 -3.84 -13.97 -1.67
CA ARG A 80 -3.66 -14.31 -0.25
C ARG A 80 -5.00 -14.60 0.43
N ARG A 81 -5.06 -15.64 1.26
CA ARG A 81 -6.29 -15.97 1.99
C ARG A 81 -6.63 -14.87 3.00
N SER A 82 -7.92 -14.71 3.32
CA SER A 82 -8.32 -13.83 4.41
C SER A 82 -7.72 -14.36 5.71
N GLY A 83 -6.82 -13.62 6.35
CA GLY A 83 -6.04 -14.16 7.48
C GLY A 83 -4.54 -14.18 7.23
N GLU A 84 -4.11 -14.45 6.00
CA GLU A 84 -2.72 -14.77 5.73
C GLU A 84 -1.80 -13.53 5.80
N GLY A 85 -0.63 -13.75 6.41
CA GLY A 85 0.40 -12.78 6.81
C GLY A 85 -0.13 -11.47 7.37
N ARG A 86 -1.12 -11.61 8.26
CA ARG A 86 -1.35 -10.68 9.36
C ARG A 86 -0.16 -10.73 10.32
N ALA A 87 0.07 -9.62 11.01
CA ALA A 87 1.11 -9.53 12.05
C ALA A 87 0.63 -10.09 13.41
N MET A 88 -0.67 -10.35 13.56
CA MET A 88 -1.31 -10.86 14.78
C MET A 88 -2.17 -12.08 14.45
N SER A 89 -2.22 -13.04 15.38
CA SER A 89 -3.16 -14.17 15.34
C SER A 89 -4.57 -13.71 15.74
N THR A 90 -5.59 -14.51 15.42
CA THR A 90 -6.98 -14.19 15.79
C THR A 90 -7.16 -13.99 17.29
N GLU A 91 -6.53 -14.82 18.12
CA GLU A 91 -6.57 -14.72 19.58
C GLU A 91 -5.98 -13.39 20.09
N GLN A 92 -4.86 -12.96 19.50
CA GLN A 92 -4.24 -11.68 19.81
C GLN A 92 -5.11 -10.50 19.37
N GLU A 93 -5.79 -10.61 18.22
CA GLU A 93 -6.73 -9.61 17.78
C GLU A 93 -7.91 -9.46 18.75
N GLU A 94 -8.43 -10.57 19.30
CA GLU A 94 -9.53 -10.57 20.27
C GLU A 94 -9.12 -9.96 21.61
N GLN A 95 -7.93 -10.31 22.12
CA GLN A 95 -7.39 -9.72 23.35
C GLN A 95 -7.26 -8.20 23.24
N ILE A 96 -6.72 -7.70 22.13
CA ILE A 96 -6.57 -6.26 21.91
C ILE A 96 -7.95 -5.58 21.78
N GLN A 97 -8.91 -6.22 21.12
CA GLN A 97 -10.28 -5.68 21.02
C GLN A 97 -10.96 -5.57 22.39
N GLN A 98 -10.80 -6.58 23.25
CA GLN A 98 -11.31 -6.54 24.62
C GLN A 98 -10.65 -5.41 25.42
N LEU A 99 -9.32 -5.28 25.36
CA LEU A 99 -8.60 -4.21 26.04
C LEU A 99 -9.04 -2.81 25.62
N ILE A 100 -9.30 -2.61 24.31
CA ILE A 100 -9.80 -1.33 23.79
C ILE A 100 -11.22 -1.04 24.29
N ARG A 101 -12.08 -2.06 24.43
CA ARG A 101 -13.45 -1.91 24.90
C ARG A 101 -13.53 -1.63 26.40
N ASP A 102 -12.71 -2.34 27.17
CA ASP A 102 -12.83 -2.37 28.63
C ASP A 102 -12.04 -1.25 29.30
N ASN A 103 -11.02 -0.70 28.62
CA ASN A 103 -10.10 0.28 29.19
C ASN A 103 -9.97 1.54 28.35
N LYS A 104 -9.52 2.61 29.01
CA LYS A 104 -8.99 3.82 28.38
C LYS A 104 -7.46 3.82 28.41
N PRO A 105 -6.77 4.47 27.46
CA PRO A 105 -5.30 4.49 27.44
C PRO A 105 -4.68 5.01 28.75
N ARG A 106 -5.33 5.98 29.42
CA ARG A 106 -4.89 6.50 30.70
C ARG A 106 -4.87 5.44 31.82
N GLN A 107 -5.79 4.48 31.81
CA GLN A 107 -5.83 3.38 32.78
C GLN A 107 -4.68 2.39 32.55
N LEU A 108 -4.16 2.33 31.32
CA LEU A 108 -3.05 1.48 30.91
C LEU A 108 -1.70 2.20 30.98
N GLN A 109 -1.62 3.32 31.71
CA GLN A 109 -0.40 4.13 31.89
C GLN A 109 0.22 4.54 30.55
N MET A 110 -0.61 4.99 29.61
CA MET A 110 -0.18 5.50 28.32
C MET A 110 -0.33 7.02 28.26
N ASP A 111 0.53 7.68 27.48
CA ASP A 111 0.56 9.15 27.33
C ASP A 111 -0.59 9.71 26.47
N PHE A 112 -1.61 8.90 26.17
CA PHE A 112 -2.74 9.28 25.34
C PHE A 112 -4.00 9.50 26.19
N ALA A 113 -4.75 10.55 25.85
CA ALA A 113 -6.03 10.82 26.50
C ALA A 113 -7.13 9.84 26.03
N GLU A 114 -7.17 9.57 24.73
CA GLU A 114 -8.20 8.77 24.07
C GLU A 114 -7.57 7.74 23.13
N TRP A 115 -8.34 6.73 22.74
CA TRP A 115 -7.89 5.74 21.76
C TRP A 115 -7.63 6.42 20.42
N THR A 116 -6.36 6.45 20.04
CA THR A 116 -5.89 6.95 18.75
C THR A 116 -5.09 5.86 18.05
N ARG A 117 -4.89 6.01 16.73
CA ARG A 117 -4.05 5.06 15.95
C ARG A 117 -2.65 4.81 16.55
N PRO A 118 -1.88 5.83 17.00
CA PRO A 118 -0.60 5.59 17.66
C PRO A 118 -0.77 4.93 19.05
N ALA A 119 -1.82 5.26 19.81
CA ALA A 119 -2.11 4.58 21.07
C ALA A 119 -2.33 3.08 20.85
N VAL A 120 -3.16 2.69 19.88
CA VAL A 120 -3.38 1.27 19.58
C VAL A 120 -2.08 0.58 19.11
N ALA A 121 -1.21 1.27 18.37
CA ALA A 121 0.10 0.72 17.99
C ALA A 121 0.99 0.46 19.22
N GLU A 122 1.01 1.38 20.17
CA GLU A 122 1.77 1.23 21.42
C GLU A 122 1.18 0.13 22.31
N LEU A 123 -0.15 0.04 22.41
CA LEU A 123 -0.84 -1.04 23.13
C LEU A 123 -0.42 -2.40 22.60
N ILE A 124 -0.46 -2.58 21.28
CA ILE A 124 -0.03 -3.81 20.61
C ILE A 124 1.44 -4.10 20.90
N SER A 125 2.31 -3.08 20.83
CA SER A 125 3.74 -3.27 21.13
C SER A 125 3.99 -3.67 22.58
N LYS A 126 3.22 -3.13 23.55
CA LYS A 126 3.36 -3.42 24.98
C LYS A 126 2.81 -4.81 25.33
N HIS A 127 1.64 -5.18 24.84
CA HIS A 127 0.98 -6.45 25.19
C HIS A 127 1.48 -7.66 24.39
N LEU A 128 1.83 -7.46 23.12
CA LEU A 128 2.17 -8.56 22.22
C LEU A 128 3.65 -8.59 21.82
N GLY A 129 4.42 -7.54 22.14
CA GLY A 129 5.83 -7.42 21.75
C GLY A 129 6.04 -7.23 20.23
N VAL A 130 4.97 -7.06 19.46
CA VAL A 130 5.02 -6.93 17.99
C VAL A 130 4.99 -5.46 17.59
N LYS A 131 6.02 -5.02 16.86
CA LYS A 131 6.04 -3.66 16.28
C LYS A 131 5.21 -3.63 15.00
N ILE A 132 4.05 -2.97 15.05
CA ILE A 132 3.15 -2.82 13.91
C ILE A 132 3.19 -1.38 13.38
N HIS A 133 3.29 -1.23 12.06
CA HIS A 133 3.22 0.07 11.41
C HIS A 133 1.80 0.68 11.51
N ILE A 134 1.69 2.01 11.67
CA ILE A 134 0.42 2.74 11.85
C ILE A 134 -0.61 2.43 10.74
N ARG A 135 -0.14 2.21 9.51
CA ARG A 135 -1.00 1.85 8.37
C ARG A 135 -1.65 0.48 8.56
N SER A 136 -0.92 -0.48 9.12
CA SER A 136 -1.45 -1.81 9.45
C SER A 136 -2.46 -1.72 10.59
N VAL A 137 -2.20 -0.91 11.62
CA VAL A 137 -3.16 -0.65 12.72
C VAL A 137 -4.48 -0.08 12.17
N THR A 138 -4.41 0.85 11.21
CA THR A 138 -5.61 1.39 10.56
C THR A 138 -6.42 0.29 9.84
N ASN A 139 -5.74 -0.67 9.21
CA ASN A 139 -6.41 -1.79 8.56
C ASN A 139 -7.07 -2.73 9.59
N TYR A 140 -6.45 -2.96 10.75
CA TYR A 140 -7.05 -3.73 11.84
C TYR A 140 -8.28 -3.06 12.41
N LEU A 141 -8.21 -1.76 12.73
CA LEU A 141 -9.35 -1.01 13.26
C LEU A 141 -10.55 -1.00 12.30
N LYS A 142 -10.30 -0.83 11.00
CA LYS A 142 -11.35 -0.93 9.97
C LYS A 142 -11.99 -2.32 9.92
N ARG A 143 -11.23 -3.39 10.19
CA ARG A 143 -11.75 -4.77 10.19
C ARG A 143 -12.58 -5.08 11.43
N TRP A 144 -12.15 -4.59 12.59
CA TRP A 144 -12.89 -4.72 13.85
C TRP A 144 -14.08 -3.76 13.94
N ASN A 145 -14.28 -2.92 12.93
CA ASN A 145 -15.30 -1.89 12.88
C ASN A 145 -15.23 -0.91 14.08
N ILE A 146 -14.02 -0.65 14.57
CA ILE A 146 -13.75 0.27 15.68
C ILE A 146 -13.32 1.61 15.09
N VAL A 147 -14.05 2.66 15.43
CA VAL A 147 -13.69 4.04 15.10
C VAL A 147 -12.88 4.62 16.26
N VAL A 148 -11.67 5.07 15.95
CA VAL A 148 -10.78 5.74 16.92
C VAL A 148 -10.70 7.23 16.60
N GLU A 149 -10.44 8.04 17.63
CA GLU A 149 -10.27 9.47 17.45
C GLU A 149 -9.03 9.81 16.60
N ARG A 150 -9.07 10.98 15.97
CA ARG A 150 -7.89 11.50 15.27
C ARG A 150 -6.90 11.94 16.34
N ALA A 151 -5.68 11.42 16.27
CA ALA A 151 -4.60 11.89 17.15
C ALA A 151 -4.41 13.40 16.97
N VAL A 152 -4.69 14.16 18.01
CA VAL A 152 -4.31 15.57 18.11
C VAL A 152 -2.90 15.59 18.68
N PRO A 153 -1.93 16.29 18.06
CA PRO A 153 -0.60 16.43 18.64
C PRO A 153 -0.72 16.99 20.06
N SER A 154 0.05 16.43 21.00
CA SER A 154 0.11 16.95 22.37
C SER A 154 0.30 18.48 22.34
N PRO A 155 -0.49 19.27 23.09
CA PRO A 155 -0.36 20.72 23.13
C PRO A 155 1.08 21.16 23.40
N TYR A 156 1.78 20.42 24.25
CA TYR A 156 3.18 20.63 24.62
C TYR A 156 4.13 20.62 23.43
N LEU A 157 4.01 19.63 22.53
CA LEU A 157 4.86 19.50 21.34
C LEU A 157 4.56 20.56 20.28
N ARG A 158 3.30 21.04 20.23
CA ARG A 158 2.91 22.15 19.35
C ARG A 158 3.58 23.45 19.78
N THR A 159 3.56 23.75 21.08
CA THR A 159 4.21 24.94 21.66
C THR A 159 5.72 24.89 21.48
N GLN A 160 6.37 23.74 21.75
CA GLN A 160 7.81 23.57 21.56
C GLN A 160 8.23 23.77 20.09
N LYS A 161 7.44 23.26 19.14
CA LYS A 161 7.71 23.44 17.70
C LYS A 161 7.53 24.88 17.23
N LEU A 162 6.58 25.61 17.80
CA LEU A 162 6.40 27.04 17.55
C LEU A 162 7.60 27.83 18.11
N MET A 163 7.96 27.58 19.37
CA MET A 163 9.14 28.17 20.00
C MET A 163 10.43 27.90 19.19
N MET A 164 10.65 26.66 18.74
CA MET A 164 11.82 26.32 17.92
C MET A 164 11.82 26.99 16.54
N ARG A 165 10.65 27.23 15.94
CA ARG A 165 10.53 27.98 14.68
C ARG A 165 10.85 29.45 14.89
N ASP A 166 10.29 30.06 15.93
CA ASP A 166 10.54 31.47 16.27
C ASP A 166 12.02 31.69 16.60
N MET A 167 12.65 30.76 17.33
CA MET A 167 14.09 30.80 17.59
C MET A 167 14.94 30.62 16.32
N ALA A 168 14.52 29.76 15.38
CA ALA A 168 15.24 29.57 14.11
C ALA A 168 15.10 30.78 13.16
N GLU A 169 14.03 31.56 13.29
CA GLU A 169 13.78 32.78 12.51
C GLU A 169 14.63 33.96 13.00
N GLN A 170 14.88 34.06 14.32
CA GLN A 170 15.74 35.09 14.89
C GLN A 170 17.23 34.96 14.50
N VAL A 171 17.72 33.75 14.22
CA VAL A 171 19.11 33.50 13.79
C VAL A 171 19.39 33.96 12.35
N LYS A 172 18.35 34.30 11.56
CA LYS A 172 18.48 34.72 10.15
C LYS A 172 18.60 36.23 9.92
N THR A 173 18.50 37.05 10.96
CA THR A 173 18.68 38.52 10.81
C THR A 173 20.18 38.85 10.75
N PRO A 174 20.69 39.43 9.64
CA PRO A 174 22.09 39.82 9.58
C PRO A 174 22.28 41.03 10.49
N VAL A 175 23.24 40.94 11.41
CA VAL A 175 23.66 42.07 12.25
C VAL A 175 24.03 43.23 11.31
N PRO A 176 23.33 44.37 11.33
CA PRO A 176 23.64 45.48 10.44
C PRO A 176 25.04 45.99 10.80
N SER A 177 25.93 46.04 9.79
CA SER A 177 27.26 46.64 9.95
C SER A 177 27.10 48.04 10.51
N MET A 178 27.62 48.25 11.73
CA MET A 178 27.50 49.50 12.46
C MET A 178 28.12 50.65 11.62
N PRO A 179 27.36 51.67 11.22
CA PRO A 179 27.95 52.78 10.47
C PRO A 179 28.90 53.54 11.41
N MET A 180 30.15 53.73 10.95
CA MET A 180 31.15 54.54 11.64
C MET A 180 30.58 55.94 11.89
N MET A 181 30.39 56.31 13.16
CA MET A 181 29.97 57.65 13.54
C MET A 181 31.07 58.65 13.16
N PRO A 182 30.77 59.75 12.45
CA PRO A 182 31.74 60.81 12.24
C PRO A 182 32.05 61.49 13.57
N SER A 183 33.35 61.64 13.86
CA SER A 183 33.88 62.27 15.07
C SER A 183 33.46 63.74 15.17
N ILE A 184 32.47 64.04 16.02
CA ILE A 184 31.99 65.41 16.29
C ILE A 184 32.91 66.08 17.34
N TYR A 185 34.18 66.25 17.01
CA TYR A 185 35.06 67.15 17.75
C TYR A 185 35.92 67.92 16.77
N ASP A 186 35.41 69.07 16.32
CA ASP A 186 36.14 70.04 15.52
C ASP A 186 36.14 71.38 16.30
N PRO A 187 37.26 71.79 16.94
CA PRO A 187 37.26 72.80 18.00
C PRO A 187 37.55 74.22 17.48
N LEU A 188 36.83 74.72 16.48
CA LEU A 188 37.12 76.05 15.90
C LEU A 188 35.92 76.97 15.60
N THR A 189 34.73 76.71 16.13
CA THR A 189 33.60 77.67 15.98
C THR A 189 33.28 78.37 17.29
N GLN A 190 34.31 79.02 17.85
CA GLN A 190 34.17 80.07 18.83
C GLN A 190 34.10 81.42 18.09
N ALA A 191 33.24 82.31 18.59
CA ALA A 191 33.05 83.72 18.23
C ALA A 191 31.88 84.04 17.28
N VAL A 192 31.19 85.13 17.66
CA VAL A 192 30.13 85.88 16.95
C VAL A 192 28.75 85.21 17.10
N SER A 193 27.89 85.59 18.03
CA SER A 193 27.33 86.95 18.15
C SER A 193 26.63 87.14 19.51
N HIS A 194 27.12 88.10 20.30
CA HIS A 194 26.30 88.90 21.22
C HIS A 194 25.53 89.97 20.42
N SER A 195 24.53 90.58 21.07
CA SER A 195 23.76 91.78 20.67
C SER A 195 22.49 91.43 19.86
N TYR A 196 21.27 91.61 20.37
CA TYR A 196 20.69 92.69 21.18
C TYR A 196 19.57 92.14 22.08
#